data_AF-A0A529HSU5-F1
#
_entry.id   AF-A0A529HSU5-F1
#
_cell.length_a   1.000
_cell.length_b   1.000
_cell.length_c   1.000
_cell.angle_alpha   90.00
_cell.angle_beta   90.00
_cell.angle_gamma   90.00
#
_symmetry.space_group_name_H-M   'P 1'
#
loop_
_entity.id
_entity.type
_entity.pdbx_description
1 polymer ?
#
loop_
_entity_poly.entity_id
_entity_poly.type
_entity_poly.pdbx_seq_one_letter_code
_entity_poly.pdbx_strand_id
1 'polypeptide(L)' 'MKIVTWNINGVRARIGNLTHWLTESAPDIVCLQEIKSVDEQFPRAEVEALGYNVETHGQKGFNGVALLSKLRFDEVIK' A
#
# COMPACT_ATOMS: atom_id res chain seq x y z
N MET A 1 -10.51 -15.37 -1.63
CA MET A 1 -9.48 -14.49 -2.22
C MET A 1 -10.14 -13.20 -2.68
N LYS A 2 -9.78 -12.06 -2.08
CA LYS A 2 -10.30 -10.71 -2.39
C LYS A 2 -9.14 -9.83 -2.87
N ILE A 3 -9.24 -9.33 -4.09
CA ILE A 3 -8.26 -8.42 -4.70
C ILE A 3 -8.95 -7.07 -4.91
N VAL A 4 -8.34 -5.99 -4.43
CA VAL A 4 -8.91 -4.64 -4.52
C VAL A 4 -7.91 -3.71 -5.19
N THR A 5 -8.43 -2.77 -5.97
CA THR A 5 -7.66 -1.62 -6.47
C THR A 5 -8.22 -0.34 -5.88
N TRP A 6 -7.34 0.58 -5.49
CA TRP A 6 -7.72 1.89 -4.95
C TRP A 6 -6.72 2.97 -5.35
N ASN A 7 -7.19 3.97 -6.10
CA ASN A 7 -6.46 5.22 -6.25
C ASN A 7 -6.58 6.02 -4.94
N ILE A 8 -5.50 6.04 -4.16
CA ILE A 8 -5.50 6.60 -2.80
C ILE A 8 -5.26 8.11 -2.80
N ASN A 9 -4.76 8.67 -3.91
CA ASN A 9 -4.47 10.10 -4.06
C ASN A 9 -3.66 10.67 -2.88
N GLY A 10 -2.50 10.08 -2.63
CA GLY A 10 -1.55 10.45 -1.59
C GLY A 10 -1.67 9.59 -0.32
N VAL A 11 -0.82 8.58 -0.20
CA VAL A 11 -0.89 7.58 0.89
C VAL A 11 -0.68 8.21 2.26
N ARG A 12 0.28 9.13 2.41
CA ARG A 12 0.62 9.75 3.70
C ARG A 12 -0.53 10.55 4.29
N ALA A 13 -1.30 11.25 3.45
CA ALA A 13 -2.46 12.02 3.87
C ALA A 13 -3.71 11.16 4.12
N ARG A 14 -3.63 9.85 3.87
CA ARG A 14 -4.74 8.90 3.95
C ARG A 14 -4.40 7.66 4.77
N ILE A 15 -3.27 7.63 5.48
CA ILE A 15 -2.81 6.43 6.17
C ILE A 15 -3.82 5.93 7.21
N GLY A 16 -4.45 6.82 7.97
CA GLY A 16 -5.50 6.44 8.92
C GLY A 16 -6.73 5.83 8.25
N ASN A 17 -7.16 6.38 7.10
CA ASN A 17 -8.28 5.81 6.34
C ASN A 17 -7.90 4.44 5.74
N LEU A 18 -6.67 4.31 5.25
CA LEU A 18 -6.16 3.06 4.70
C LEU A 18 -6.11 1.96 5.76
N THR A 19 -5.52 2.23 6.94
CA THR A 19 -5.39 1.22 8.01
C THR A 19 -6.75 0.84 8.60
N HIS A 20 -7.65 1.81 8.78
CA HIS A 20 -9.02 1.53 9.19
C HIS A 20 -9.73 0.61 8.19
N TRP A 21 -9.69 0.95 6.90
CA TRP A 21 -10.32 0.14 5.85
C TRP A 21 -9.67 -1.24 5.69
N LEU A 22 -8.35 -1.36 5.79
CA LEU A 22 -7.64 -2.65 5.76
C LEU A 22 -8.08 -3.56 6.91
N THR A 23 -8.34 -2.98 8.09
CA THR A 23 -8.82 -3.71 9.28
C THR A 23 -10.23 -4.25 9.07
N GLU A 24 -11.15 -3.43 8.53
CA GLU A 24 -12.55 -3.83 8.33
C GLU A 24 -12.74 -4.76 7.12
N SER A 25 -12.11 -4.44 5.99
CA SER A 25 -12.32 -5.14 4.72
C SER A 25 -11.46 -6.40 4.59
N ALA A 26 -10.29 -6.41 5.25
CA ALA A 26 -9.30 -7.49 5.23
C ALA A 26 -9.07 -8.14 3.84
N PRO A 27 -8.82 -7.37 2.76
CA PRO A 27 -8.52 -7.91 1.43
C PRO A 27 -7.25 -8.77 1.44
N ASP A 28 -7.12 -9.71 0.51
CA ASP A 28 -5.91 -10.54 0.42
C ASP A 28 -4.80 -9.80 -0.33
N ILE A 29 -5.18 -9.00 -1.34
CA ILE A 29 -4.27 -8.14 -2.13
C ILE A 29 -4.90 -6.76 -2.34
N VAL A 30 -4.09 -5.71 -2.21
CA VAL A 30 -4.48 -4.32 -2.50
C VAL A 30 -3.47 -3.69 -3.45
N CYS A 31 -3.96 -3.20 -4.58
CA CYS A 31 -3.20 -2.38 -5.51
C CYS A 31 -3.53 -0.91 -5.26
N LEU A 32 -2.55 -0.13 -4.79
CA LEU A 32 -2.70 1.32 -4.60
C LEU A 32 -2.12 2.07 -5.80
N GLN A 33 -2.82 3.10 -6.25
CA GLN A 33 -2.36 4.07 -7.25
C GLN A 33 -2.29 5.47 -6.67
N GLU A 34 -1.47 6.33 -7.28
CA GLU A 34 -1.23 7.71 -6.83
C GLU A 34 -0.78 7.78 -5.38
N ILE A 35 0.20 6.94 -4.99
CA ILE A 35 0.73 7.00 -3.62
C ILE A 35 1.44 8.34 -3.34
N LYS A 36 1.93 9.03 -4.39
CA LYS A 36 2.59 10.35 -4.35
C LYS A 36 3.71 10.47 -3.31
N SER A 37 4.39 9.35 -3.07
CA SER A 37 5.46 9.18 -2.10
C SER A 37 6.65 8.50 -2.76
N VAL A 38 7.86 8.87 -2.33
CA VAL A 38 9.06 8.04 -2.54
C VAL A 38 9.01 6.81 -1.64
N ASP A 39 9.77 5.77 -1.99
CA ASP A 39 9.81 4.49 -1.30
C ASP A 39 10.14 4.64 0.19
N GLU A 40 11.12 5.47 0.53
CA GLU A 40 11.61 5.69 1.89
C GLU A 40 10.59 6.44 2.77
N GLN A 41 9.61 7.09 2.16
CA GLN A 41 8.57 7.86 2.86
C GLN A 41 7.21 7.16 2.86
N PHE A 42 7.10 5.97 2.26
CA PHE A 42 5.87 5.20 2.35
C PHE A 42 5.66 4.73 3.80
N PRO A 43 4.44 4.87 4.37
CA PRO A 43 4.12 4.46 5.73
C PRO A 43 4.01 2.93 5.85
N ARG A 44 5.14 2.24 5.71
CA ARG A 44 5.22 0.76 5.71
C ARG A 44 4.83 0.18 7.06
N ALA A 45 5.36 0.75 8.14
CA ALA A 45 5.16 0.23 9.49
C ALA A 45 3.68 0.12 9.88
N GLU A 46 2.86 1.11 9.52
CA GLU A 46 1.43 1.13 9.81
C GLU A 46 0.66 0.05 9.03
N VAL A 47 1.09 -0.27 7.81
CA VAL A 47 0.49 -1.32 6.99
C VAL A 47 0.98 -2.70 7.40
N GLU A 48 2.28 -2.84 7.67
CA GLU A 48 2.93 -4.09 8.10
C GLU A 48 2.47 -4.52 9.50
N ALA A 49 2.15 -3.58 10.39
CA ALA A 49 1.53 -3.86 11.68
C ALA A 49 0.17 -4.57 11.56
N LEU A 50 -0.50 -4.46 10.42
CA LEU A 50 -1.75 -5.17 10.11
C LEU A 50 -1.52 -6.53 9.42
N GLY A 51 -0.27 -6.98 9.31
CA GLY A 51 0.10 -8.27 8.71
C GLY A 51 0.19 -8.28 7.19
N TYR A 52 0.26 -7.12 6.54
CA TYR A 52 0.48 -7.01 5.10
C TYR A 52 1.96 -6.82 4.78
N ASN A 53 2.44 -7.52 3.77
CA ASN A 53 3.70 -7.23 3.10
C ASN A 53 3.46 -6.08 2.12
N VAL A 54 4.44 -5.18 1.99
CA VAL A 54 4.32 -3.98 1.19
C VAL A 54 5.42 -3.96 0.13
N GLU A 55 5.06 -3.65 -1.11
CA GLU A 55 6.04 -3.20 -2.11
C GLU A 55 5.60 -1.92 -2.80
N THR A 56 6.56 -1.08 -3.14
CA THR A 56 6.32 0.28 -3.64
C THR A 56 7.25 0.60 -4.79
N HIS A 57 6.77 1.47 -5.68
CA HIS A 57 7.61 2.20 -6.61
C HIS A 57 6.99 3.57 -6.82
N GLY A 58 7.68 4.63 -6.39
CA GLY A 58 7.11 5.97 -6.40
C GLY A 58 8.10 7.12 -6.40
N GLN A 59 7.56 8.31 -6.62
CA GLN A 59 8.29 9.57 -6.65
C GLN A 59 7.56 10.62 -5.79
N LYS A 60 8.26 11.68 -5.39
CA LYS A 60 7.69 12.74 -4.55
C LYS A 60 6.59 13.49 -5.29
N GLY A 61 5.39 13.55 -4.71
CA GLY A 61 4.30 14.45 -5.12
C GLY A 61 3.48 14.02 -6.34
N PHE A 62 3.91 12.99 -7.09
CA PHE A 62 3.25 12.53 -8.31
C PHE A 62 3.22 11.01 -8.37
N ASN A 63 2.27 10.45 -9.14
CA ASN A 63 2.21 9.03 -9.52
C ASN A 63 2.43 8.06 -8.34
N GLY A 64 3.17 6.99 -8.64
CA GLY A 64 3.57 5.94 -7.71
C GLY A 64 2.49 4.88 -7.49
N VAL A 65 2.94 3.66 -7.25
CA VAL A 65 2.11 2.48 -7.00
C VAL A 65 2.60 1.74 -5.76
N ALA A 66 1.69 1.02 -5.12
CA ALA A 66 2.05 0.05 -4.09
C ALA A 66 1.21 -1.22 -4.19
N LEU A 67 1.80 -2.36 -3.83
CA LEU A 67 1.11 -3.62 -3.60
C LEU A 67 1.16 -3.94 -2.12
N LEU A 68 0.00 -4.29 -1.55
CA LEU A 68 -0.13 -4.82 -0.21
C LEU A 68 -0.65 -6.26 -0.31
N SER A 69 -0.03 -7.20 0.39
CA SER A 69 -0.39 -8.62 0.32
C SER A 69 -0.28 -9.30 1.68
N LYS A 70 -1.27 -10.11 2.07
CA LYS A 70 -1.14 -10.94 3.28
C LYS A 70 -0.05 -12.02 3.15
N LEU A 71 0.30 -12.41 1.94
CA LEU A 71 1.38 -13.34 1.64
C LEU A 71 2.64 -12.59 1.22
N ARG A 72 3.82 -13.15 1.51
CA ARG A 72 5.10 -12.60 1.05
C ARG A 72 5.17 -12.62 -0.48
N PHE A 73 5.86 -11.65 -1.07
CA PHE A 73 6.15 -11.65 -2.49
C PHE A 73 7.28 -12.65 -2.78
N ASP A 74 7.11 -13.48 -3.82
CA ASP A 74 8.13 -14.46 -4.22
C ASP A 74 9.32 -13.78 -4.91
N GLU A 75 9.05 -12.79 -5.75
CA GLU A 75 10.05 -12.03 -6.50
C GLU A 75 9.67 -10.54 -6.56
N VAL A 76 10.65 -9.69 -6.32
CA VAL A 76 10.52 -8.22 -6.43
C VAL A 76 11.72 -7.72 -7.22
N ILE A 77 11.49 -7.21 -8.42
CA ILE A 77 12.51 -6.59 -9.27
C ILE A 77 12.28 -5.07 -9.23
N LYS A 78 13.30 -4.33 -8.80
CA LYS A 78 13.27 -2.85 -8.70
C LYS A 78 14.05 -2.20 -9.83
#